data_AF-A0A1Q3AKK7-F1
#
_entry.id   AF-A0A1Q3AKK7-F1
#
_cell.length_a   1.000
_cell.length_b   1.000
_cell.length_c   1.000
_cell.angle_alpha   90.00
_cell.angle_beta   90.00
_cell.angle_gamma   90.00
#
_symmetry.space_group_name_H-M   'P 1'
#
loop_
_entity.id
_entity.type
_entity.pdbx_description
1 polymer ?
#
loop_
_entity_poly.entity_id
_entity_poly.type
_entity_poly.pdbx_seq_one_letter_code
_entity_poly.pdbx_strand_id
1 'polypeptide(L)'
;MSSNASKLHANDAVKGLLAKMLPGAAQSVENDAQRIKQKQKGSKAQLIDRNLKRRIQLQELDVEKLKKRQSRIRRRDLQRQRRSQEEIKELAELEVLERHRKEGKLTKKEAKHLNRLVNVNAERAKSWELDEDEKEDLLELEKYILNKTTSANRIAKSQKRRQKKKSFNDNKQDISPSMARRYPGLTPGLAPVDMSDEEESSEEEGGEEMEN
;
A
#
# COMPACT_ATOMS: atom_id res chain seq x y z
N MET A 1 -1.53 -69.04 -10.09
CA MET A 1 -1.47 -67.57 -9.97
C MET A 1 -0.11 -67.18 -9.41
N SER A 2 0.69 -66.42 -10.17
CA SER A 2 2.03 -66.00 -9.75
C SER A 2 1.95 -65.02 -8.57
N SER A 3 2.65 -65.32 -7.47
CA SER A 3 2.69 -64.50 -6.26
C SER A 3 3.27 -63.12 -6.54
N ASN A 4 2.85 -62.10 -5.77
CA ASN A 4 3.36 -60.73 -5.95
C ASN A 4 4.88 -60.63 -5.75
N ALA A 5 5.46 -61.50 -4.93
CA ALA A 5 6.90 -61.56 -4.72
C ALA A 5 7.67 -61.98 -5.99
N SER A 6 7.20 -62.98 -6.72
CA SER A 6 7.88 -63.41 -7.96
C SER A 6 7.78 -62.35 -9.07
N LYS A 7 6.67 -61.61 -9.15
CA LYS A 7 6.51 -60.48 -10.07
C LYS A 7 7.48 -59.33 -9.73
N LEU A 8 7.65 -59.02 -8.45
CA LEU A 8 8.61 -58.00 -8.00
C LEU A 8 10.06 -58.42 -8.31
N HIS A 9 10.43 -59.66 -8.01
CA HIS A 9 11.77 -60.18 -8.34
C HIS A 9 12.05 -60.19 -9.85
N ALA A 10 11.06 -60.56 -10.67
CA ALA A 10 11.19 -60.51 -12.12
C ALA A 10 11.38 -59.06 -12.62
N ASN A 11 10.60 -58.11 -12.11
CA ASN A 11 10.72 -56.71 -12.48
C ASN A 11 12.07 -56.11 -12.07
N ASP A 12 12.61 -56.45 -10.90
CA ASP A 12 13.93 -55.98 -10.46
C ASP A 12 15.07 -56.59 -11.30
N ALA A 13 14.95 -57.86 -11.70
CA ALA A 13 15.90 -58.49 -12.60
C ALA A 13 15.90 -57.82 -13.98
N VAL A 14 14.73 -57.50 -14.53
CA VAL A 14 14.60 -56.77 -15.80
C VAL A 14 15.20 -55.36 -15.69
N LYS A 15 14.90 -54.62 -14.62
CA LYS A 15 15.52 -53.30 -14.37
C LYS A 15 17.04 -53.37 -14.28
N GLY A 16 17.58 -54.41 -13.62
CA GLY A 16 19.02 -54.64 -13.53
C GLY A 16 19.67 -54.97 -14.87
N LEU A 17 18.97 -55.68 -15.76
CA LEU A 17 19.44 -55.96 -17.12
C LEU A 17 19.42 -54.71 -18.00
N LEU A 18 18.32 -53.95 -17.95
CA LEU A 18 18.16 -52.68 -18.68
C LEU A 18 19.22 -51.66 -18.26
N ALA A 19 19.55 -51.59 -16.97
CA ALA A 19 20.62 -50.72 -16.46
C ALA A 19 22.03 -51.11 -16.93
N LYS A 20 22.24 -52.37 -17.35
CA LYS A 20 23.52 -52.82 -17.94
C LYS A 20 23.59 -52.60 -19.44
N MET A 21 22.45 -52.64 -20.14
CA MET A 21 22.39 -52.50 -21.59
C MET A 21 22.27 -51.04 -22.04
N LEU A 22 21.73 -50.16 -21.19
CA LEU A 22 21.55 -48.74 -21.52
C LEU A 22 22.51 -47.89 -20.67
N PRO A 23 23.54 -47.25 -21.26
CA PRO A 23 24.39 -46.31 -20.54
C PRO A 23 23.54 -45.12 -20.09
N GLY A 24 23.54 -44.84 -18.77
CA GLY A 24 22.79 -43.72 -18.17
C GLY A 24 21.44 -44.09 -17.54
N ALA A 25 20.99 -45.35 -17.62
CA ALA A 25 19.82 -45.80 -16.87
C ALA A 25 20.14 -45.84 -15.36
N ALA A 26 19.55 -44.91 -14.60
CA ALA A 26 19.80 -44.75 -13.17
C ALA A 26 19.57 -46.06 -12.40
N GLN A 27 20.63 -46.62 -11.84
CA GLN A 27 20.52 -47.71 -10.88
C GLN A 27 19.71 -47.18 -9.70
N SER A 28 18.62 -47.87 -9.32
CA SER A 28 17.82 -47.45 -8.17
C SER A 28 18.72 -47.38 -6.92
N VAL A 29 18.62 -46.27 -6.20
CA VAL A 29 19.39 -45.94 -4.97
C VAL A 29 19.27 -47.05 -3.90
N GLU A 30 18.23 -47.88 -3.99
CA GLU A 30 18.01 -49.05 -3.14
C GLU A 30 19.08 -50.15 -3.29
N ASN A 31 19.71 -50.27 -4.47
CA ASN A 31 20.76 -51.26 -4.72
C ASN A 31 22.06 -50.95 -3.96
N ASP A 32 22.37 -49.67 -3.72
CA ASP A 32 23.56 -49.26 -2.98
C ASP A 32 23.44 -49.60 -1.49
N ALA A 33 22.25 -49.42 -0.91
CA ALA A 33 21.97 -49.83 0.47
C ALA A 33 22.12 -51.35 0.65
N GLN A 34 21.73 -52.15 -0.34
CA GLN A 34 21.91 -53.61 -0.31
C GLN A 34 23.38 -54.03 -0.52
N ARG A 35 24.12 -53.35 -1.40
CA ARG A 35 25.57 -53.56 -1.59
C ARG A 35 26.38 -53.23 -0.34
N ILE A 36 26.03 -52.17 0.39
CA ILE A 36 26.65 -51.82 1.67
C ILE A 36 26.38 -52.91 2.72
N LYS A 37 25.17 -53.47 2.77
CA LYS A 37 24.84 -54.60 3.66
C LYS A 37 25.61 -55.88 3.30
N GLN A 38 25.84 -56.17 2.02
CA GLN A 38 26.64 -57.32 1.60
C GLN A 38 28.13 -57.17 1.95
N LYS A 39 28.71 -55.96 1.87
CA LYS A 39 30.08 -55.66 2.32
C LYS A 39 30.28 -55.72 3.84
N GLN A 40 29.22 -55.81 4.64
CA GLN A 40 29.32 -55.98 6.10
C GLN A 40 29.32 -57.45 6.55
N LYS A 41 29.18 -58.41 5.64
CA LYS A 41 29.27 -59.86 5.92
C LYS A 41 30.73 -60.34 5.99
N GLY A 42 31.55 -59.71 6.83
CA GLY A 42 32.92 -60.17 7.11
C GLY A 42 32.96 -61.40 8.02
N SER A 43 34.16 -61.96 8.23
CA SER A 43 34.38 -63.06 9.20
C SER A 43 33.91 -62.66 10.61
N LYS A 44 33.47 -63.63 11.43
CA LYS A 44 33.01 -63.39 12.82
C LYS A 44 34.02 -62.56 13.63
N ALA A 45 35.32 -62.76 13.41
CA ALA A 45 36.38 -61.98 14.04
C ALA A 45 36.38 -60.50 13.62
N GLN A 46 36.14 -60.20 12.33
CA GLN A 46 36.01 -58.82 11.83
C GLN A 46 34.75 -58.14 12.35
N LEU A 47 33.67 -58.90 12.55
CA LEU A 47 32.45 -58.40 13.18
C LEU A 47 32.69 -58.04 14.65
N ILE A 48 33.44 -58.88 15.38
CA ILE A 48 33.81 -58.65 16.77
C ILE A 48 34.68 -57.39 16.91
N ASP A 49 35.74 -57.25 16.10
CA ASP A 49 36.60 -56.05 16.09
C ASP A 49 35.81 -54.77 15.77
N ARG A 50 34.93 -54.82 14.77
CA ARG A 50 34.03 -53.70 14.45
C ARG A 50 33.10 -53.33 15.61
N ASN A 51 32.55 -54.31 16.30
CA ASN A 51 31.66 -54.08 17.44
C ASN A 51 32.41 -53.53 18.66
N LEU A 52 33.64 -53.99 18.90
CA LEU A 52 34.54 -53.45 19.94
C LEU A 52 34.89 -51.98 19.66
N LYS A 53 35.29 -51.65 18.42
CA LYS A 53 35.57 -50.27 18.00
C LYS A 53 34.33 -49.38 18.13
N ARG A 54 33.15 -49.85 17.71
CA ARG A 54 31.89 -49.12 17.91
C ARG A 54 31.54 -48.95 19.39
N ARG A 55 31.82 -49.93 20.24
CA ARG A 55 31.56 -49.82 21.69
C ARG A 55 32.40 -48.72 22.33
N ILE A 56 33.69 -48.65 22.00
CA ILE A 56 34.59 -47.58 22.48
C ILE A 56 34.07 -46.22 22.02
N GLN A 57 33.72 -46.08 20.75
CA GLN A 57 33.11 -44.85 20.22
C GLN A 57 31.80 -44.48 20.94
N LEU A 58 30.94 -45.45 21.26
CA LEU A 58 29.70 -45.21 22.00
C LEU A 58 29.94 -44.82 23.45
N GLN A 59 31.03 -45.28 24.08
CA GLN A 59 31.43 -44.89 25.43
C GLN A 59 32.02 -43.47 25.47
N GLU A 60 32.74 -43.07 24.42
CA GLU A 60 33.31 -41.71 24.26
C GLU A 60 32.25 -40.66 23.89
N LEU A 61 31.09 -41.08 23.36
CA LEU A 61 30.00 -40.17 23.05
C LEU A 61 29.29 -39.69 24.33
N ASP A 62 29.16 -38.37 24.45
CA ASP A 62 28.30 -37.74 25.46
C ASP A 62 26.81 -37.99 25.12
N VAL A 63 26.29 -39.09 25.67
CA VAL A 63 24.90 -39.53 25.52
C VAL A 63 23.92 -38.47 26.04
N GLU A 64 24.29 -37.70 27.07
CA GLU A 64 23.42 -36.68 27.64
C GLU A 64 23.26 -35.49 26.69
N LYS A 65 24.36 -35.01 26.10
CA LYS A 65 24.31 -33.94 25.10
C LYS A 65 23.50 -34.34 23.88
N LEU A 66 23.64 -35.59 23.43
CA LEU A 66 22.83 -36.15 22.33
C LEU A 66 21.34 -36.23 22.71
N LYS A 67 21.00 -36.73 23.89
CA LYS A 67 19.61 -36.78 24.39
C LYS A 67 19.01 -35.37 24.52
N LYS A 68 19.76 -34.40 25.05
CA LYS A 68 19.34 -32.98 25.15
C LYS A 68 19.08 -32.39 23.77
N ARG A 69 19.97 -32.63 22.79
CA ARG A 69 19.78 -32.18 21.41
C ARG A 69 18.54 -32.80 20.77
N GLN A 70 18.35 -34.11 20.91
CA GLN A 70 17.16 -34.81 20.39
C GLN A 70 15.87 -34.30 21.03
N SER A 71 15.86 -34.07 22.35
CA SER A 71 14.71 -33.50 23.06
C SER A 71 14.35 -32.10 22.55
N ARG A 72 15.36 -31.24 22.33
CA ARG A 72 15.14 -29.90 21.74
C ARG A 72 14.56 -29.97 20.33
N ILE A 73 15.06 -30.87 19.50
CA ILE A 73 14.53 -31.09 18.14
C ILE A 73 13.07 -31.53 18.21
N ARG A 74 12.77 -32.57 19.01
CA ARG A 74 11.39 -33.05 19.21
C ARG A 74 10.45 -31.95 19.72
N ARG A 75 10.88 -31.14 20.68
CA ARG A 75 10.08 -30.01 21.19
C ARG A 75 9.80 -28.98 20.10
N ARG A 76 10.80 -28.66 19.27
CA ARG A 76 10.64 -27.73 18.15
C ARG A 76 9.68 -28.28 17.11
N ASP A 77 9.78 -29.56 16.77
CA ASP A 77 8.91 -30.20 15.79
C ASP A 77 7.46 -30.26 16.29
N LEU A 78 7.26 -30.59 17.57
CA LEU A 78 5.94 -30.58 18.21
C LEU A 78 5.35 -29.16 18.22
N GLN A 79 6.16 -28.13 18.54
CA GLN A 79 5.70 -26.74 18.50
C GLN A 79 5.33 -26.29 17.08
N ARG A 80 6.09 -26.70 16.06
CA ARG A 80 5.75 -26.45 14.65
C ARG A 80 4.43 -27.11 14.26
N GLN A 81 4.24 -28.36 14.65
CA GLN A 81 2.99 -29.07 14.38
C GLN A 81 1.78 -28.43 15.07
N ARG A 82 1.95 -27.94 16.32
CA ARG A 82 0.90 -27.20 17.03
C ARG A 82 0.53 -25.91 16.29
N ARG A 83 1.53 -25.11 15.90
CA ARG A 83 1.30 -23.89 15.11
C ARG A 83 0.59 -24.17 13.79
N SER A 84 1.02 -25.18 13.05
CA SER A 84 0.33 -25.54 11.79
C SER A 84 -1.10 -26.00 12.03
N GLN A 85 -1.39 -26.69 13.14
CA GLN A 85 -2.76 -27.07 13.50
C GLN A 85 -3.59 -25.87 13.94
N GLU A 86 -3.00 -24.91 14.65
CA GLU A 86 -3.63 -23.64 15.02
C GLU A 86 -3.98 -22.82 13.77
N GLU A 87 -3.04 -22.70 12.82
CA GLU A 87 -3.26 -22.02 11.53
C GLU A 87 -4.43 -22.66 10.74
N ILE A 88 -4.49 -23.99 10.66
CA ILE A 88 -5.59 -24.70 9.99
C ILE A 88 -6.93 -24.43 10.69
N LYS A 89 -6.94 -24.39 12.03
CA LYS A 89 -8.16 -24.07 12.80
C LYS A 89 -8.61 -22.65 12.57
N GLU A 90 -7.69 -21.69 12.60
CA GLU A 90 -7.98 -20.28 12.33
C GLU A 90 -8.56 -20.09 10.91
N LEU A 91 -7.98 -20.76 9.90
CA LEU A 91 -8.51 -20.73 8.54
C LEU A 91 -9.93 -21.30 8.45
N ALA A 92 -10.19 -22.42 9.13
CA ALA A 92 -11.53 -23.01 9.18
C ALA A 92 -12.53 -22.09 9.90
N GLU A 93 -12.14 -21.47 11.01
CA GLU A 93 -12.96 -20.49 11.73
C GLU A 93 -13.28 -19.27 10.85
N LEU A 94 -12.31 -18.75 10.10
CA LEU A 94 -12.52 -17.66 9.15
C LEU A 94 -13.51 -18.05 8.04
N GLU A 95 -13.39 -19.25 7.49
CA GLU A 95 -14.32 -19.72 6.45
C GLU A 95 -15.76 -19.82 6.98
N VAL A 96 -15.93 -20.33 8.21
CA VAL A 96 -17.24 -20.38 8.88
C VAL A 96 -17.79 -18.97 9.12
N LEU A 97 -16.97 -18.05 9.64
CA LEU A 97 -17.34 -16.66 9.86
C LEU A 97 -17.78 -15.96 8.56
N GLU A 98 -17.06 -16.18 7.46
CA GLU A 98 -17.43 -15.63 6.15
C GLU A 98 -18.78 -16.16 5.67
N ARG A 99 -19.04 -17.47 5.84
CA ARG A 99 -20.33 -18.07 5.50
C ARG A 99 -21.46 -17.49 6.35
N HIS A 100 -21.29 -17.44 7.67
CA HIS A 100 -22.29 -16.86 8.58
C HIS A 100 -22.54 -15.38 8.30
N ARG A 101 -21.50 -14.62 7.91
CA ARG A 101 -21.65 -13.21 7.50
C ARG A 101 -22.44 -13.08 6.19
N LYS A 102 -22.15 -13.90 5.18
CA LYS A 102 -22.87 -13.90 3.89
C LYS A 102 -24.34 -14.28 4.05
N GLU A 103 -24.64 -15.23 4.93
CA GLU A 103 -26.01 -15.67 5.23
C GLU A 103 -26.75 -14.78 6.24
N GLY A 104 -26.07 -13.80 6.85
CA GLY A 104 -26.65 -12.94 7.89
C GLY A 104 -26.92 -13.65 9.23
N LYS A 105 -26.37 -14.85 9.44
CA LYS A 105 -26.57 -15.68 10.65
C LYS A 105 -25.42 -15.53 11.67
N LEU A 106 -24.82 -14.34 11.76
CA LEU A 106 -23.69 -14.11 12.64
C LEU A 106 -24.12 -14.19 14.11
N THR A 107 -23.45 -15.01 14.90
CA THR A 107 -23.74 -15.11 16.34
C THR A 107 -23.19 -13.91 17.11
N LYS A 108 -23.72 -13.63 18.30
CA LYS A 108 -23.24 -12.53 19.17
C LYS A 108 -21.75 -12.66 19.51
N LYS A 109 -21.25 -13.89 19.68
CA LYS A 109 -19.83 -14.16 19.99
C LYS A 109 -18.94 -13.84 18.79
N GLU A 110 -19.33 -14.28 17.61
CA GLU A 110 -18.63 -14.02 16.35
C GLU A 110 -18.64 -12.53 16.00
N ALA A 111 -19.77 -11.84 16.20
CA ALA A 111 -19.85 -10.39 16.02
C ALA A 111 -18.91 -9.62 16.94
N LYS A 112 -18.83 -10.02 18.23
CA LYS A 112 -17.88 -9.44 19.19
C LYS A 112 -16.43 -9.71 18.78
N HIS A 113 -16.13 -10.91 18.30
CA HIS A 113 -14.81 -11.27 17.80
C HIS A 113 -14.42 -10.41 16.58
N LEU A 114 -15.33 -10.27 15.62
CA LEU A 114 -15.11 -9.49 14.41
C LEU A 114 -14.94 -7.99 14.73
N ASN A 115 -15.74 -7.42 15.63
CA ASN A 115 -15.57 -6.04 16.08
C ASN A 115 -14.22 -5.82 16.76
N ARG A 116 -13.77 -6.77 17.60
CA ARG A 116 -12.43 -6.70 18.20
C ARG A 116 -11.34 -6.70 17.12
N LEU A 117 -11.48 -7.57 16.11
CA LEU A 117 -10.52 -7.68 15.02
C LEU A 117 -10.49 -6.40 14.16
N VAL A 118 -11.66 -5.83 13.89
CA VAL A 118 -11.79 -4.54 13.19
C VAL A 118 -11.11 -3.42 13.97
N ASN A 119 -11.33 -3.33 15.28
CA ASN A 119 -10.71 -2.29 16.10
C ASN A 119 -9.17 -2.41 16.11
N VAL A 120 -8.63 -3.61 16.31
CA VAL A 120 -7.17 -3.84 16.28
C VAL A 120 -6.58 -3.51 14.92
N ASN A 121 -7.26 -3.91 13.84
CA ASN A 121 -6.80 -3.61 12.48
C ASN A 121 -6.93 -2.12 12.15
N ALA A 122 -7.97 -1.44 12.63
CA ALA A 122 -8.16 -0.02 12.45
C ALA A 122 -7.09 0.78 13.21
N GLU A 123 -6.79 0.41 14.45
CA GLU A 123 -5.68 0.98 15.22
C GLU A 123 -4.33 0.77 14.52
N ARG A 124 -4.08 -0.44 14.01
CA ARG A 124 -2.87 -0.73 13.25
C ARG A 124 -2.78 0.04 11.94
N ALA A 125 -3.88 0.21 11.21
CA ALA A 125 -3.92 1.02 10.00
C ALA A 125 -3.69 2.50 10.30
N LYS A 126 -4.35 3.02 11.35
CA LYS A 126 -4.17 4.38 11.84
C LYS A 126 -2.78 4.64 12.40
N SER A 127 -2.06 3.63 12.88
CA SER A 127 -0.68 3.80 13.36
C SER A 127 0.31 4.23 12.27
N TRP A 128 -0.08 4.17 10.99
CA TRP A 128 0.69 4.70 9.87
C TRP A 128 0.20 6.08 9.42
N GLU A 129 -0.91 6.56 9.94
CA GLU A 129 -1.37 7.93 9.73
C GLU A 129 -0.53 8.86 10.61
N LEU A 130 -0.32 10.10 10.14
CA LEU A 130 0.33 11.16 10.90
C LEU A 130 -0.51 11.46 12.15
N ASP A 131 0.17 11.86 13.22
CA ASP A 131 -0.50 12.36 14.41
C ASP A 131 -1.36 13.59 14.04
N GLU A 132 -2.46 13.80 14.77
CA GLU A 132 -3.46 14.82 14.42
C GLU A 132 -2.83 16.22 14.31
N ASP A 133 -1.85 16.54 15.17
CA ASP A 133 -1.12 17.81 15.17
C ASP A 133 -0.27 17.99 13.88
N GLU A 134 0.47 16.96 13.48
CA GLU A 134 1.28 17.00 12.25
C GLU A 134 0.42 17.03 11.00
N LYS A 135 -0.77 16.43 11.07
CA LYS A 135 -1.75 16.40 9.98
C LYS A 135 -2.38 17.77 9.77
N GLU A 136 -2.64 18.53 10.82
CA GLU A 136 -3.13 19.92 10.72
C GLU A 136 -2.11 20.82 10.03
N ASP A 137 -0.85 20.76 10.45
CA ASP A 137 0.26 21.51 9.83
C ASP A 137 0.45 21.13 8.36
N LEU A 138 0.41 19.83 8.04
CA LEU A 138 0.51 19.34 6.66
C LEU A 138 -0.67 19.85 5.82
N LEU A 139 -1.89 19.81 6.36
CA LEU A 139 -3.08 20.29 5.66
C LEU A 139 -3.04 21.81 5.41
N GLU A 140 -2.51 22.59 6.35
CA GLU A 140 -2.31 24.02 6.15
C GLU A 140 -1.28 24.29 5.05
N LEU A 141 -0.15 23.56 5.08
CA LEU A 141 0.88 23.66 4.05
C LEU A 141 0.35 23.23 2.68
N GLU A 142 -0.42 22.15 2.61
CA GLU A 142 -1.07 21.67 1.38
C GLU A 142 -2.00 22.76 0.83
N LYS A 143 -2.90 23.31 1.67
CA LYS A 143 -3.79 24.41 1.27
C LYS A 143 -3.01 25.63 0.79
N TYR A 144 -1.91 25.97 1.46
CA TYR A 144 -1.05 27.07 1.06
C TYR A 144 -0.43 26.85 -0.33
N ILE A 145 0.12 25.66 -0.58
CA ILE A 145 0.69 25.28 -1.88
C ILE A 145 -0.42 25.28 -2.94
N LEU A 146 -1.59 24.69 -2.66
CA LEU A 146 -2.71 24.64 -3.58
C LEU A 146 -3.19 26.04 -3.96
N ASN A 147 -3.30 26.95 -3.00
CA ASN A 147 -3.68 28.35 -3.22
C ASN A 147 -2.65 29.11 -4.07
N LYS A 148 -1.36 28.76 -3.96
CA LYS A 148 -0.29 29.38 -4.76
C LYS A 148 -0.16 28.81 -6.17
N THR A 149 -0.39 27.51 -6.32
CA THR A 149 -0.18 26.77 -7.58
C THR A 149 -1.40 26.80 -8.48
N THR A 150 -2.61 26.84 -7.92
CA THR A 150 -3.83 26.90 -8.71
C THR A 150 -4.05 28.30 -9.29
N SER A 151 -4.39 28.34 -10.59
CA SER A 151 -4.78 29.59 -11.27
C SER A 151 -6.11 30.15 -10.76
N ALA A 152 -6.80 29.45 -9.84
CA ALA A 152 -8.04 29.86 -9.20
C ALA A 152 -7.96 31.27 -8.61
N ASN A 153 -6.82 31.65 -8.00
CA ASN A 153 -6.62 33.00 -7.49
C ASN A 153 -6.52 34.08 -8.59
N ARG A 154 -6.01 33.74 -9.77
CA ARG A 154 -6.02 34.63 -10.94
C ARG A 154 -7.44 34.74 -11.52
N ILE A 155 -8.17 33.63 -11.56
CA ILE A 155 -9.56 33.57 -12.02
C ILE A 155 -10.47 34.39 -11.09
N ALA A 156 -10.35 34.24 -9.77
CA ALA A 156 -11.10 35.00 -8.79
C ALA A 156 -10.80 36.51 -8.88
N LYS A 157 -9.53 36.92 -9.03
CA LYS A 157 -9.15 38.32 -9.27
C LYS A 157 -9.75 38.87 -10.58
N SER A 158 -9.75 38.06 -11.63
CA SER A 158 -10.34 38.43 -12.93
C SER A 158 -11.86 38.61 -12.83
N GLN A 159 -12.56 37.69 -12.18
CA GLN A 159 -14.01 37.79 -11.96
C GLN A 159 -14.37 39.00 -11.08
N LYS A 160 -13.61 39.27 -10.01
CA LYS A 160 -13.82 40.45 -9.17
C LYS A 160 -13.60 41.76 -9.95
N ARG A 161 -12.61 41.82 -10.85
CA ARG A 161 -12.43 42.95 -11.77
C ARG A 161 -13.59 43.11 -12.73
N ARG A 162 -14.10 42.02 -13.31
CA ARG A 162 -15.27 42.05 -14.21
C ARG A 162 -16.53 42.52 -13.48
N GLN A 163 -16.77 42.06 -12.25
CA GLN A 163 -17.88 42.51 -11.43
C GLN A 163 -17.77 43.99 -11.07
N LYS A 164 -16.59 44.49 -10.68
CA LYS A 164 -16.37 45.92 -10.42
C LYS A 164 -16.62 46.80 -11.65
N LYS A 165 -16.20 46.35 -12.83
CA LYS A 165 -16.49 47.07 -14.09
C LYS A 165 -17.98 47.08 -14.40
N LYS A 166 -18.67 45.97 -14.14
CA LYS A 166 -20.13 45.88 -14.30
C LYS A 166 -20.84 46.85 -13.36
N SER A 167 -20.53 46.81 -12.06
CA SER A 167 -21.13 47.72 -11.08
C SER A 167 -20.80 49.20 -11.34
N PHE A 168 -19.61 49.52 -11.87
CA PHE A 168 -19.27 50.89 -12.25
C PHE A 168 -20.06 51.38 -13.47
N ASN A 169 -20.32 50.52 -14.45
CA ASN A 169 -21.17 50.86 -15.60
C ASN A 169 -22.66 50.92 -15.22
N ASP A 170 -23.12 50.07 -14.30
CA ASP A 170 -24.49 50.13 -13.77
C ASP A 170 -24.69 51.44 -12.98
N ASN A 171 -23.73 51.87 -12.17
CA ASN A 171 -23.78 53.17 -11.47
C ASN A 171 -23.77 54.39 -12.42
N LYS A 172 -23.30 54.24 -13.67
CA LYS A 172 -23.43 55.29 -14.71
C LYS A 172 -24.81 55.33 -15.34
N GLN A 173 -25.57 54.24 -15.31
CA GLN A 173 -26.97 54.22 -15.75
C GLN A 173 -27.91 54.87 -14.72
N ASP A 174 -27.50 54.96 -13.45
CA ASP A 174 -28.22 55.70 -12.41
C ASP A 174 -28.13 57.24 -12.58
N ILE A 175 -27.25 57.74 -13.44
CA ILE A 175 -27.37 59.09 -14.00
C ILE A 175 -28.51 59.02 -14.99
N SER A 176 -29.72 59.25 -14.48
CA SER A 176 -30.91 59.08 -15.30
C SER A 176 -30.82 60.00 -16.53
N PRO A 177 -31.28 59.54 -17.71
CA PRO A 177 -31.53 60.44 -18.82
C PRO A 177 -32.58 61.50 -18.47
N SER A 178 -33.27 61.39 -17.32
CA SER A 178 -34.16 62.44 -16.82
C SER A 178 -33.43 63.65 -16.26
N MET A 179 -32.18 63.52 -15.81
CA MET A 179 -31.34 64.68 -15.42
C MET A 179 -30.89 65.47 -16.66
N ALA A 180 -30.55 64.77 -17.75
CA ALA A 180 -30.31 65.38 -19.07
C ALA A 180 -31.61 65.94 -19.72
N ARG A 181 -32.78 65.47 -19.31
CA ARG A 181 -34.11 65.98 -19.74
C ARG A 181 -34.66 67.11 -18.88
N ARG A 182 -34.04 67.50 -17.76
CA ARG A 182 -34.52 68.64 -16.95
C ARG A 182 -34.44 69.97 -17.72
N TYR A 183 -33.55 70.04 -18.71
CA TYR A 183 -33.48 71.12 -19.69
C TYR A 183 -33.47 70.53 -21.10
N PRO A 184 -34.63 70.10 -21.63
CA PRO A 184 -34.74 69.62 -23.00
C PRO A 184 -34.56 70.82 -23.92
N GLY A 185 -33.34 71.08 -24.37
CA GLY A 185 -33.00 72.34 -25.04
C GLY A 185 -31.66 72.96 -24.62
N LEU A 186 -31.03 72.46 -23.55
CA LEU A 186 -29.72 72.96 -23.13
C LEU A 186 -28.58 72.53 -24.06
N THR A 187 -28.79 71.46 -24.85
CA THR A 187 -27.78 70.86 -25.73
C THR A 187 -28.16 70.61 -27.21
N PRO A 188 -29.39 70.78 -27.71
CA PRO A 188 -29.65 70.73 -29.15
C PRO A 188 -29.46 72.13 -29.75
N GLY A 189 -28.23 72.43 -30.17
CA GLY A 189 -27.89 73.69 -30.85
C GLY A 189 -26.68 74.42 -30.28
N LEU A 190 -26.16 73.98 -29.13
CA LEU A 190 -24.85 74.45 -28.65
C LEU A 190 -23.78 73.78 -29.52
N ALA A 191 -23.02 74.59 -30.27
CA ALA A 191 -21.87 74.07 -31.00
C ALA A 191 -20.84 73.50 -30.00
N PRO A 192 -20.17 72.39 -30.31
CA PRO A 192 -19.06 71.93 -29.50
C PRO A 192 -17.98 73.02 -29.49
N VAL A 193 -17.82 73.69 -28.36
CA VAL A 193 -16.75 74.68 -28.13
C VAL A 193 -15.47 73.89 -27.93
N ASP A 194 -14.52 74.01 -28.87
CA ASP A 194 -13.17 73.47 -28.71
C ASP A 194 -12.37 74.39 -27.78
N MET A 195 -11.44 73.83 -27.01
CA MET A 195 -10.61 74.57 -26.04
C MET A 195 -9.74 75.67 -26.65
N SER A 196 -9.73 75.82 -27.98
CA SER A 196 -9.07 76.90 -28.72
C SER A 196 -9.92 78.16 -28.91
N ASP A 197 -11.22 78.13 -28.59
CA ASP A 197 -12.16 79.27 -28.79
C ASP A 197 -12.32 80.14 -27.51
N GLU A 198 -11.76 79.71 -26.38
CA GLU A 198 -11.80 80.46 -25.09
C GLU A 198 -10.59 81.40 -24.88
N GLU A 199 -9.61 81.42 -25.79
CA GLU A 199 -8.36 82.21 -25.63
C GLU A 199 -8.23 83.41 -26.61
N GLU A 200 -9.34 84.06 -27.02
CA GLU A 200 -9.28 85.30 -27.81
C GLU A 200 -10.05 86.47 -27.15
N SER A 201 -9.35 87.12 -26.21
CA SER A 201 -9.34 88.57 -25.89
C SER A 201 -10.65 89.33 -25.62
N SER A 202 -10.87 89.69 -24.34
CA SER A 202 -11.53 90.95 -23.97
C SER A 202 -10.91 91.55 -22.70
N GLU A 203 -9.83 92.31 -22.86
CA GLU A 203 -9.33 93.20 -21.80
C GLU A 203 -8.85 94.52 -22.43
N GLU A 204 -9.80 95.43 -22.61
CA GLU A 204 -9.59 96.84 -22.95
C GLU A 204 -10.49 97.68 -22.02
N GLU A 205 -9.97 98.08 -20.85
CA GLU A 205 -10.33 99.33 -20.15
C GLU A 205 -9.37 99.53 -18.96
N GLY A 206 -8.43 100.49 -19.06
CA GLY A 206 -8.45 101.73 -18.26
C GLY A 206 -7.93 101.49 -16.83
N GLY A 207 -6.70 101.87 -16.45
CA GLY A 207 -6.14 103.21 -16.53
C GLY A 207 -5.82 103.67 -15.10
N GLU A 208 -4.53 103.97 -14.85
CA GLU A 208 -3.99 104.89 -13.83
C GLU A 208 -4.20 104.53 -12.34
N GLU A 209 -3.13 104.09 -11.66
CA GLU A 209 -2.28 104.91 -10.78
C GLU A 209 -2.95 105.37 -9.47
N MET A 210 -2.51 104.81 -8.34
CA MET A 210 -1.79 105.57 -7.30
C MET A 210 -1.53 104.70 -6.06
N GLU A 211 -0.25 104.46 -5.77
CA GLU A 211 0.25 104.46 -4.38
C GLU A 211 1.76 104.76 -4.39
N ASN A 212 2.07 106.05 -4.24
CA ASN A 212 3.13 106.59 -3.38
C ASN A 212 2.87 108.08 -3.16
#